data_AF-A0A9Q3HVH9-F1
#
_entry.id   AF-A0A9Q3HVH9-F1
#
_cell.length_a   1.000
_cell.length_b   1.000
_cell.length_c   1.000
_cell.angle_alpha   90.00
_cell.angle_beta   90.00
_cell.angle_gamma   90.00
#
_symmetry.space_group_name_H-M   'P 1'
#
loop_
_entity.id
_entity.type
_entity.pdbx_description
1 polymer ?
#
loop_
_entity_poly.entity_id
_entity_poly.type
_entity_poly.pdbx_seq_one_letter_code
_entity_poly.pdbx_strand_id
1 'polypeptide(L)'
;MSFLGFASYYRQHLKYFAIIATSLYRICDQQTVFEMTQERIQAYEKIRKALTEAPLILIPDCNIPFKLYIDACGDGLGEALHQVQIIEDKPTEGPVCYISRQI
;
A
#
# COMPACT_ATOMS: atom_id res chain seq x y z
N MET A 1 -8.17 9.30 -13.69
CA MET A 1 -7.25 9.75 -12.63
C MET A 1 -7.69 9.40 -11.20
N SER A 2 -8.99 9.45 -10.85
CA SER A 2 -9.45 9.24 -9.46
C SER A 2 -9.01 7.90 -8.82
N PHE A 3 -9.19 6.77 -9.52
CA PHE A 3 -8.82 5.45 -8.99
C PHE A 3 -7.32 5.29 -8.70
N LEU A 4 -6.45 5.68 -9.64
CA LEU A 4 -5.00 5.56 -9.48
C LEU A 4 -4.47 6.48 -8.37
N GLY A 5 -5.09 7.65 -8.16
CA GLY A 5 -4.76 8.53 -7.04
C GLY A 5 -5.16 7.94 -5.69
N PHE A 6 -6.33 7.30 -5.60
CA PHE A 6 -6.74 6.57 -4.41
C PHE A 6 -5.82 5.36 -4.14
N ALA A 7 -5.56 4.55 -5.16
CA ALA A 7 -4.72 3.37 -5.02
C ALA A 7 -3.26 3.73 -4.70
N SER A 8 -2.75 4.86 -5.21
CA SER A 8 -1.40 5.33 -4.90
C SER A 8 -1.26 5.81 -3.45
N TYR A 9 -2.34 6.29 -2.83
CA TYR A 9 -2.35 6.63 -1.40
C TYR A 9 -2.05 5.40 -0.54
N TYR A 10 -2.65 4.25 -0.87
CA TYR A 10 -2.44 2.99 -0.15
C TYR A 10 -1.27 2.15 -0.70
N ARG A 11 -0.43 2.70 -1.58
CA ARG A 11 0.65 1.94 -2.25
C ARG A 11 1.60 1.23 -1.28
N GLN A 12 1.76 1.77 -0.07
CA GLN A 12 2.59 1.20 1.00
C GLN A 12 2.11 -0.17 1.48
N HIS A 13 0.83 -0.49 1.25
CA HIS A 13 0.17 -1.71 1.69
C HIS A 13 -0.09 -2.68 0.53
N LEU A 14 0.28 -2.29 -0.70
CA LEU A 14 0.02 -3.03 -1.92
C LEU A 14 1.34 -3.58 -2.47
N LYS A 15 1.58 -4.88 -2.26
CA LYS A 15 2.77 -5.56 -2.76
C LYS A 15 2.86 -5.44 -4.29
N TYR A 16 4.01 -5.03 -4.80
CA TYR A 16 4.27 -4.82 -6.24
C TYR A 16 3.39 -3.77 -6.94
N PHE A 17 2.81 -2.81 -6.18
CA PHE A 17 1.93 -1.78 -6.74
C PHE A 17 2.50 -1.08 -7.97
N ALA A 18 3.77 -0.65 -7.93
CA ALA A 18 4.39 0.08 -9.04
C ALA A 18 4.38 -0.72 -10.35
N ILE A 19 4.65 -2.04 -10.28
CA ILE A 19 4.67 -2.93 -11.45
C ILE A 19 3.25 -3.07 -12.02
N ILE A 20 2.27 -3.31 -11.15
CA ILE A 20 0.88 -3.53 -11.55
C ILE A 20 0.25 -2.23 -12.09
N ALA A 21 0.53 -1.10 -11.44
CA ALA A 21 0.00 0.20 -11.83
C ALA A 21 0.65 0.76 -13.11
N THR A 22 1.82 0.26 -13.53
CA THR A 22 2.52 0.73 -14.74
C THR A 22 1.64 0.62 -15.99
N SER A 23 0.92 -0.50 -16.16
CA SER A 23 0.03 -0.69 -17.32
C SER A 23 -1.15 0.28 -17.31
N LEU A 24 -1.59 0.70 -16.11
CA LEU A 24 -2.66 1.67 -15.88
C LEU A 24 -2.18 3.13 -15.95
N TYR A 25 -0.90 3.41 -15.68
CA TYR A 25 -0.33 4.74 -15.90
C TYR A 25 -0.13 5.01 -17.40
N ARG A 26 0.26 3.99 -18.19
CA ARG A 26 0.42 4.12 -19.65
C ARG A 26 -0.86 4.53 -20.38
N ILE A 27 -2.04 4.07 -19.93
CA ILE A 27 -3.33 4.49 -20.51
C ILE A 27 -3.72 5.92 -20.13
N CYS A 28 -3.09 6.52 -19.11
CA CYS A 28 -3.32 7.92 -18.72
C CYS A 28 -2.49 8.92 -19.54
N ASP A 29 -1.61 8.44 -20.42
CA ASP A 29 -0.82 9.30 -21.31
C ASP A 29 -1.70 9.82 -22.46
N GLN A 30 -1.54 11.10 -22.81
CA GLN A 30 -2.32 11.77 -23.85
C GLN A 30 -2.08 11.19 -25.24
N GLN A 31 -0.94 10.53 -25.46
CA GLN A 31 -0.59 9.92 -26.74
C GLN A 31 -1.10 8.47 -26.87
N THR A 32 -1.68 7.90 -25.82
CA THR A 32 -2.10 6.50 -25.80
C THR A 32 -3.62 6.38 -25.96
N VAL A 33 -4.08 5.49 -26.85
CA VAL A 33 -5.50 5.18 -27.00
C VAL A 33 -6.01 4.52 -25.70
N PHE A 34 -7.11 5.06 -25.18
CA PHE A 34 -7.79 4.50 -24.02
C PHE A 34 -8.46 3.17 -24.39
N GLU A 35 -7.77 2.06 -24.11
CA GLU A 35 -8.27 0.70 -24.34
C GLU A 35 -8.08 -0.16 -23.09
N MET A 36 -9.14 -0.81 -22.61
CA MET A 36 -9.05 -1.71 -21.46
C MET A 36 -8.72 -3.14 -21.93
N THR A 37 -7.45 -3.34 -22.28
CA THR A 37 -6.93 -4.68 -22.65
C THR A 37 -7.04 -5.65 -21.47
N GLN A 38 -6.99 -6.95 -21.77
CA GLN A 38 -7.09 -8.00 -20.74
C GLN A 38 -6.01 -7.85 -19.65
N GLU A 39 -4.80 -7.41 -20.03
CA GLU A 39 -3.71 -7.10 -19.09
C GLU A 39 -4.08 -5.96 -18.13
N ARG A 40 -4.67 -4.88 -18.65
CA ARG A 40 -5.10 -3.71 -17.86
C ARG A 40 -6.26 -4.07 -16.93
N ILE A 41 -7.20 -4.90 -17.39
CA ILE A 41 -8.30 -5.40 -16.56
C ILE A 41 -7.74 -6.25 -15.41
N GLN A 42 -6.80 -7.15 -15.68
CA GLN A 42 -6.15 -7.94 -14.64
C GLN A 42 -5.37 -7.07 -13.65
N ALA A 43 -4.70 -6.02 -14.13
CA ALA A 43 -3.99 -5.08 -13.26
C ALA A 43 -4.96 -4.32 -12.34
N TYR A 44 -6.08 -3.84 -12.89
CA TYR A 44 -7.14 -3.19 -12.13
C TYR A 44 -7.72 -4.12 -11.06
N GLU A 45 -8.07 -5.36 -11.43
CA GLU A 45 -8.61 -6.34 -10.49
C GLU A 45 -7.61 -6.74 -9.40
N LYS A 46 -6.31 -6.86 -9.73
CA LYS A 46 -5.26 -7.11 -8.73
C LYS A 46 -5.16 -5.97 -7.71
N ILE A 47 -5.17 -4.71 -8.16
CA ILE A 47 -5.13 -3.56 -7.27
C ILE A 47 -6.41 -3.48 -6.44
N ARG A 48 -7.58 -3.69 -7.05
CA ARG A 48 -8.87 -3.72 -6.35
C ARG A 48 -8.87 -4.78 -5.26
N LYS A 49 -8.51 -6.02 -5.61
CA LYS A 49 -8.44 -7.14 -4.67
C LYS A 49 -7.45 -6.86 -3.55
N ALA A 50 -6.26 -6.37 -3.88
CA ALA A 50 -5.26 -6.01 -2.88
C ALA A 50 -5.69 -4.85 -1.97
N LEU A 51 -6.48 -3.89 -2.46
CA LEU A 51 -7.06 -2.82 -1.62
C LEU A 51 -8.13 -3.37 -0.67
N THR A 52 -8.95 -4.32 -1.11
CA THR A 52 -10.01 -4.92 -0.29
C THR A 52 -9.49 -5.99 0.67
N GLU A 53 -8.40 -6.67 0.32
CA GLU A 53 -7.79 -7.76 1.09
C GLU A 53 -6.51 -7.34 1.84
N ALA A 54 -6.03 -6.10 1.65
CA ALA A 54 -4.87 -5.60 2.38
C ALA A 54 -5.11 -5.74 3.88
N PRO A 55 -4.07 -6.14 4.65
CA PRO A 55 -4.19 -6.19 6.10
C PRO A 55 -4.62 -4.81 6.59
N LEU A 56 -5.75 -4.78 7.29
CA LEU A 56 -6.27 -3.58 7.94
C LEU A 56 -5.13 -2.92 8.72
N ILE A 57 -4.75 -1.73 8.26
CA ILE A 57 -3.88 -0.85 9.02
C ILE A 57 -4.68 -0.48 10.26
N LEU A 58 -4.06 -0.61 11.43
CA LEU A 58 -4.68 -0.17 12.66
C LEU A 58 -4.78 1.35 12.66
N ILE A 59 -5.96 1.87 13.01
CA ILE A 59 -6.15 3.30 13.20
C ILE A 59 -5.26 3.72 14.37
N PRO A 60 -4.33 4.67 14.21
CA PRO A 60 -3.41 5.06 15.28
C PRO A 60 -4.18 5.55 16.51
N ASP A 61 -3.85 5.00 17.67
CA ASP A 61 -4.32 5.51 18.97
C ASP A 61 -3.16 6.17 19.72
N CYS A 62 -3.21 7.49 19.91
CA CYS A 62 -2.15 8.23 20.59
C CYS A 62 -2.01 7.89 22.10
N ASN A 63 -2.97 7.16 22.68
CA ASN A 63 -2.93 6.77 24.08
C ASN A 63 -2.16 5.46 24.34
N ILE A 64 -1.84 4.71 23.28
CA ILE A 64 -1.17 3.41 23.36
C ILE A 64 0.25 3.53 22.78
N PRO A 65 1.27 2.88 23.37
CA PRO A 65 2.63 2.95 22.84
C PRO A 65 2.75 2.38 21.42
N PHE A 66 3.53 3.05 20.59
CA PHE A 66 3.92 2.56 19.26
C PHE A 66 5.18 1.69 19.33
N LYS A 67 5.27 0.71 18.45
CA LYS A 67 6.48 -0.08 18.19
C LYS A 67 7.03 0.28 16.82
N LEU A 68 8.29 0.68 16.75
CA LEU A 68 8.96 0.98 15.49
C LEU A 68 9.89 -0.17 15.13
N TYR A 69 9.63 -0.82 14.00
CA TYR A 69 10.55 -1.77 13.38
C TYR A 69 11.35 -1.05 12.31
N ILE A 70 12.67 -1.22 12.31
CA ILE A 70 13.56 -0.60 11.34
C ILE A 70 14.41 -1.70 10.73
N ASP A 71 14.45 -1.73 9.40
CA ASP A 71 15.34 -2.57 8.60
C ASP A 71 16.17 -1.65 7.70
N ALA A 72 17.49 -1.74 7.79
CA ALA A 72 18.40 -0.84 7.08
C ALA A 72 19.43 -1.66 6.30
N CYS A 73 19.63 -1.30 5.03
CA CYS A 73 20.72 -1.79 4.21
C CYS A 73 21.57 -0.61 3.71
N GLY A 74 22.73 -0.90 3.11
CA GLY A 74 23.65 0.14 2.63
C GLY A 74 23.04 1.13 1.62
N ASP A 75 21.97 0.72 0.93
CA ASP A 75 21.31 1.51 -0.12
C ASP A 75 19.93 2.06 0.29
N GLY A 76 19.44 1.78 1.51
CA GLY A 76 18.08 2.15 1.89
C GLY A 76 17.66 1.79 3.32
N LEU A 77 16.66 2.53 3.80
CA LEU A 77 16.03 2.40 5.12
C LEU A 77 14.54 2.07 4.93
N GLY A 78 14.09 1.00 5.58
CA GLY A 78 12.69 0.62 5.74
C GLY A 78 12.29 0.71 7.20
N GLU A 79 11.13 1.31 7.47
CA GLU A 79 10.57 1.45 8.81
C GLU A 79 9.10 1.01 8.79
N ALA A 80 8.66 0.32 9.84
CA ALA A 80 7.27 -0.07 10.03
C ALA A 80 6.84 0.33 11.45
N LEU A 81 5.83 1.19 11.53
CA LEU A 81 5.20 1.59 12.78
C LEU A 81 4.06 0.62 13.08
N HIS A 82 4.10 -0.03 14.23
CA HIS A 82 3.12 -1.01 14.70
C HIS A 82 2.51 -0.55 16.02
N GLN A 83 1.33 -1.09 16.33
CA GLN A 83 0.67 -0.86 17.61
C GLN A 83 -0.06 -2.12 18.05
N VAL A 84 -0.13 -2.34 19.37
CA VAL A 84 -0.90 -3.44 19.96
C VAL A 84 -2.26 -2.88 20.38
N GLN A 85 -3.32 -3.28 19.69
CA GLN A 85 -4.69 -2.85 19.99
C GLN A 85 -5.55 -4.05 20.36
N ILE A 86 -6.60 -3.80 21.15
CA ILE A 86 -7.58 -4.83 21.49
C ILE A 86 -8.63 -4.84 20.38
N ILE A 87 -8.65 -5.93 19.60
CA ILE A 87 -9.62 -6.16 18.53
C ILE A 87 -10.35 -7.44 18.91
N GLU A 88 -11.68 -7.39 19.00
CA GLU A 88 -12.50 -8.55 19.41
C GLU A 88 -12.02 -9.20 20.73
N ASP A 89 -11.74 -8.37 21.75
CA ASP A 89 -11.22 -8.77 23.06
C ASP A 89 -9.85 -9.48 23.06
N LYS A 90 -9.10 -9.41 21.95
CA LYS A 90 -7.75 -10.00 21.84
C LYS A 90 -6.70 -8.93 21.57
N PRO A 91 -5.57 -8.95 22.28
CA PRO A 91 -4.44 -8.07 21.97
C PRO A 91 -3.84 -8.50 20.63
N THR A 92 -4.04 -7.68 19.61
CA THR A 92 -3.55 -7.91 18.25
C THR A 92 -2.54 -6.83 17.91
N GLU A 93 -1.33 -7.25 17.52
CA GLU A 93 -0.34 -6.33 16.96
C GLU A 93 -0.61 -6.16 15.47
N GLY A 94 -0.69 -4.91 15.02
CA GLY A 94 -0.88 -4.60 13.61
C GLY A 94 -0.08 -3.37 13.18
N PRO A 95 0.20 -3.25 11.88
CA PRO A 95 0.88 -2.10 11.32
C PRO A 95 -0.04 -0.88 11.33
N VAL A 96 0.51 0.27 11.72
CA VAL A 96 -0.11 1.61 11.65
C VAL A 96 0.39 2.36 10.42
N CYS A 97 1.67 2.21 10.06
CA CYS A 97 2.25 2.87 8.90
C CYS A 97 3.52 2.15 8.46
N TYR A 98 3.84 2.19 7.16
CA TYR A 98 5.14 1.81 6.63
C TYR A 98 5.82 3.03 6.02
N ILE A 99 7.08 3.25 6.35
CA ILE A 99 7.89 4.34 5.82
C ILE A 99 9.11 3.71 5.15
N SER A 100 9.48 4.19 3.96
CA SER A 100 10.70 3.72 3.28
C SER A 100 11.38 4.88 2.60
N ARG A 101 12.71 4.96 2.75
CA ARG A 101 13.56 6.03 2.22
C ARG A 101 14.88 5.45 1.71
N GLN A 102 15.33 5.89 0.53
CA GLN A 102 16.69 5.62 0.05
C GLN A 102 17.68 6.59 0.74
N ILE A 103 18.82 6.06 1.17
CA ILE A 103 19.88 6.82 1.87
C ILE A 103 20.87 7.37 0.83
#